data_AF-A0A946JCQ6-F1
#
_entry.id   AF-A0A946JCQ6-F1
#
_cell.length_a   1.000
_cell.length_b   1.000
_cell.length_c   1.000
_cell.angle_alpha   90.00
_cell.angle_beta   90.00
_cell.angle_gamma   90.00
#
_symmetry.space_group_name_H-M   'P 1'
#
loop_
_entity.id
_entity.type
_entity.pdbx_description
1 polymer ?
#
loop_
_entity_poly.entity_id
_entity_poly.type
_entity_poly.pdbx_seq_one_letter_code
_entity_poly.pdbx_strand_id
1 'polypeptide(L)'
;METMNYKVKDISLAEWGRKEITLAEAEMPGLMSTREEYGDSKPLAGARIAGCLHMTIQTAVLIETLIHLGAEVTWSSCNIFSTQDQAAAAIAATGVPVFAWKGMNEEEFDWCILQTLTAFEGDKPLNMILDDGGDLTNMVLDRFPEMVAEIKGLSEETTTGVHRLYERMEKGTLTLPAININDSVTKSKFDNKYGCKESLVDAIRRATDVMMAGKVAVVAGYGDVGKGSAASLRGAGARVTVTEIDPICALQAAMDGFAVKKMDDACKNADIIVTTTG
;
A
#
# COMPACT_ATOMS: atom_id res chain seq x y z
N MET A 1 -18.26 -27.67 -0.11
CA MET A 1 -17.49 -26.94 -1.13
C MET A 1 -16.07 -26.96 -0.65
N GLU A 2 -15.11 -27.44 -1.43
CA GLU A 2 -13.69 -27.28 -1.09
C GLU A 2 -13.42 -25.79 -0.92
N THR A 3 -12.99 -25.37 0.26
CA THR A 3 -12.52 -24.02 0.52
C THR A 3 -11.32 -23.79 -0.40
N MET A 4 -11.45 -22.88 -1.37
CA MET A 4 -10.29 -22.46 -2.16
C MET A 4 -9.32 -21.75 -1.22
N ASN A 5 -8.19 -22.39 -0.94
CA ASN A 5 -7.18 -21.83 -0.02
C ASN A 5 -6.51 -20.57 -0.57
N TYR A 6 -6.58 -20.29 -1.87
CA TYR A 6 -6.08 -19.05 -2.49
C TYR A 6 -6.78 -18.79 -3.84
N LYS A 7 -6.66 -17.56 -4.38
CA LYS A 7 -7.03 -17.22 -5.76
C LYS A 7 -6.04 -16.21 -6.33
N VAL A 8 -5.23 -16.66 -7.28
CA VAL A 8 -4.20 -15.87 -7.98
C VAL A 8 -4.32 -16.04 -9.49
N LYS A 9 -3.70 -15.16 -10.27
CA LYS A 9 -3.81 -15.16 -11.73
C LYS A 9 -3.27 -16.44 -12.37
N ASP A 10 -2.05 -16.81 -12.00
CA ASP A 10 -1.32 -17.95 -12.56
C ASP A 10 -0.29 -18.45 -11.54
N ILE A 11 -0.56 -19.62 -10.94
CA ILE A 11 0.32 -20.22 -9.92
C ILE A 11 1.68 -20.66 -10.50
N SER A 12 1.79 -20.85 -11.82
CA SER A 12 3.05 -21.25 -12.45
C SER A 12 4.14 -20.17 -12.39
N LEU A 13 3.76 -18.93 -12.07
CA LEU A 13 4.68 -17.81 -11.87
C LEU A 13 5.45 -17.86 -10.55
N ALA A 14 5.13 -18.81 -9.65
CA ALA A 14 5.69 -18.88 -8.31
C ALA A 14 7.23 -18.97 -8.27
N GLU A 15 7.85 -19.72 -9.19
CA GLU A 15 9.31 -19.83 -9.24
C GLU A 15 9.98 -18.49 -9.60
N TRP A 16 9.38 -17.73 -10.52
CA TRP A 16 9.86 -16.39 -10.86
C TRP A 16 9.67 -15.44 -9.68
N GLY A 17 8.48 -15.42 -9.07
CA GLY A 17 8.23 -14.60 -7.89
C GLY A 17 9.20 -14.90 -6.75
N ARG A 18 9.52 -16.18 -6.50
CA ARG A 18 10.51 -16.57 -5.48
C ARG A 18 11.89 -15.98 -5.76
N LYS A 19 12.34 -15.97 -7.01
CA LYS A 19 13.64 -15.38 -7.38
C LYS A 19 13.67 -13.87 -7.08
N GLU A 20 12.60 -13.15 -7.39
CA GLU A 20 12.49 -11.72 -7.09
C GLU A 20 12.37 -11.45 -5.58
N ILE A 21 11.66 -12.30 -4.83
CA ILE A 21 11.59 -12.22 -3.36
C ILE A 21 12.99 -12.34 -2.75
N THR A 22 13.81 -13.31 -3.20
CA THR A 22 15.19 -13.46 -2.70
C THR A 22 16.05 -12.22 -2.97
N LEU A 23 15.87 -11.54 -4.11
CA LEU A 23 16.54 -10.28 -4.38
C LEU A 23 16.02 -9.15 -3.48
N ALA A 24 14.71 -9.09 -3.26
CA ALA A 24 14.09 -8.09 -2.39
C ALA A 24 14.49 -8.25 -0.92
N GLU A 25 14.67 -9.48 -0.42
CA GLU A 25 15.17 -9.73 0.93
C GLU A 25 16.53 -9.05 1.18
N ALA A 26 17.43 -9.06 0.19
CA ALA A 26 18.73 -8.38 0.29
C ALA A 26 18.60 -6.84 0.35
N GLU A 27 17.55 -6.27 -0.26
CA GLU A 27 17.25 -4.83 -0.25
C GLU A 27 16.33 -4.42 0.92
N MET A 28 15.89 -5.35 1.76
CA MET A 28 15.01 -5.11 2.91
C MET A 28 15.66 -5.48 4.25
N PRO A 29 16.84 -4.90 4.58
CA PRO A 29 17.61 -5.28 5.77
C PRO A 29 16.84 -5.07 7.08
N GLY A 30 15.92 -4.10 7.13
CA GLY A 30 15.06 -3.88 8.30
C GLY A 30 14.17 -5.09 8.62
N LEU A 31 13.48 -5.65 7.61
CA LEU A 31 12.66 -6.85 7.83
C LEU A 31 13.52 -8.08 8.14
N MET A 32 14.67 -8.22 7.48
CA MET A 32 15.57 -9.35 7.74
C MET A 32 16.13 -9.30 9.17
N SER A 33 16.52 -8.11 9.64
CA SER A 33 16.94 -7.90 11.03
C SER A 33 15.83 -8.20 12.02
N THR A 34 14.57 -7.83 11.72
CA THR A 34 13.42 -8.18 12.56
C THR A 34 13.21 -9.69 12.65
N ARG A 35 13.38 -10.42 11.52
CA ARG A 35 13.32 -11.88 11.52
C ARG A 35 14.42 -12.47 12.42
N GLU A 36 15.64 -11.98 12.31
CA GLU A 36 16.77 -12.43 13.14
C GLU A 36 16.54 -12.15 14.63
N GLU A 37 16.13 -10.93 14.98
CA GLU A 37 15.98 -10.50 16.38
C GLU A 37 14.82 -11.21 17.10
N TYR A 38 13.67 -11.35 16.43
CA TYR A 38 12.43 -11.80 17.07
C TYR A 38 11.98 -13.20 16.67
N GLY A 39 12.61 -13.80 15.66
CA GLY A 39 12.23 -15.10 15.08
C GLY A 39 12.15 -16.23 16.09
N ASP A 40 13.07 -16.29 17.06
CA ASP A 40 13.09 -17.36 18.08
C ASP A 40 11.99 -17.19 19.12
N SER A 41 11.61 -15.96 19.44
CA SER A 41 10.61 -15.65 20.47
C SER A 41 9.16 -15.81 19.98
N LYS A 42 8.95 -15.88 18.66
CA LYS A 42 7.64 -16.00 17.99
C LYS A 42 6.59 -15.05 18.60
N PRO A 43 6.84 -13.73 18.62
CA PRO A 43 5.98 -12.78 19.36
C PRO A 43 4.56 -12.67 18.77
N LEU A 44 4.36 -13.09 17.52
CA LEU A 44 3.05 -13.10 16.87
C LEU A 44 2.34 -14.45 16.95
N ALA A 45 2.84 -15.40 17.76
CA ALA A 45 2.17 -16.68 17.97
C ALA A 45 0.70 -16.49 18.40
N GLY A 46 -0.21 -17.09 17.62
CA GLY A 46 -1.66 -17.00 17.82
C GLY A 46 -2.32 -15.74 17.23
N ALA A 47 -1.55 -14.85 16.58
CA ALA A 47 -2.11 -13.80 15.73
C ALA A 47 -2.64 -14.42 14.43
N ARG A 48 -3.80 -13.95 14.01
CA ARG A 48 -4.48 -14.24 12.74
C ARG A 48 -4.69 -12.91 12.04
N ILE A 49 -3.71 -12.55 11.22
CA ILE A 49 -3.60 -11.22 10.61
C ILE A 49 -4.24 -11.28 9.23
N ALA A 50 -5.33 -10.52 9.04
CA ALA A 50 -5.84 -10.23 7.71
C ALA A 50 -5.13 -8.96 7.19
N GLY A 51 -4.42 -9.11 6.08
CA GLY A 51 -3.74 -8.02 5.40
C GLY A 51 -4.52 -7.55 4.17
N CYS A 52 -4.75 -6.24 4.06
CA CYS A 52 -5.26 -5.58 2.86
C CYS A 52 -4.27 -4.50 2.43
N LEU A 53 -3.29 -4.90 1.62
CA LEU A 53 -2.19 -4.05 1.18
C LEU A 53 -1.73 -4.56 -0.19
N HIS A 54 -1.28 -3.66 -1.08
CA HIS A 54 -0.76 -4.00 -2.42
C HIS A 54 0.01 -5.33 -2.46
N MET A 55 -0.45 -6.32 -3.22
CA MET A 55 0.19 -7.64 -3.27
C MET A 55 1.40 -7.65 -4.21
N THR A 56 2.53 -7.14 -3.72
CA THR A 56 3.80 -6.99 -4.45
C THR A 56 4.89 -7.94 -3.94
N ILE A 57 6.05 -7.93 -4.61
CA ILE A 57 7.26 -8.63 -4.13
C ILE A 57 7.67 -8.14 -2.74
N GLN A 58 7.59 -6.84 -2.47
CA GLN A 58 7.94 -6.27 -1.16
C GLN A 58 6.97 -6.74 -0.08
N THR A 59 5.67 -6.77 -0.39
CA THR A 59 4.64 -7.29 0.51
C THR A 59 4.79 -8.78 0.76
N ALA A 60 5.27 -9.56 -0.21
CA ALA A 60 5.59 -10.97 0.02
C ALA A 60 6.67 -11.14 1.11
N VAL A 61 7.71 -10.29 1.13
CA VAL A 61 8.73 -10.30 2.19
C VAL A 61 8.12 -9.93 3.55
N LEU A 62 7.18 -8.99 3.59
CA LEU A 62 6.41 -8.65 4.80
C LEU A 62 5.58 -9.84 5.31
N ILE A 63 4.79 -10.47 4.43
CA ILE A 63 3.96 -11.65 4.76
C ILE A 63 4.82 -12.75 5.38
N GLU A 64 5.93 -13.10 4.72
CA GLU A 64 6.83 -14.14 5.22
C GLU A 64 7.53 -13.74 6.52
N THR A 65 7.73 -12.44 6.77
CA THR A 65 8.24 -11.94 8.06
C THR A 65 7.21 -12.14 9.17
N LEU A 66 5.94 -11.80 8.94
CA LEU A 66 4.87 -12.01 9.93
C LEU A 66 4.73 -13.49 10.30
N ILE A 67 4.76 -14.37 9.30
CA ILE A 67 4.72 -15.82 9.50
C ILE A 67 5.97 -16.30 10.24
N HIS A 68 7.16 -15.80 9.87
CA HIS A 68 8.40 -16.12 10.57
C HIS A 68 8.33 -15.73 12.05
N LEU A 69 7.63 -14.65 12.39
CA LEU A 69 7.38 -14.19 13.75
C LEU A 69 6.24 -14.95 14.48
N GLY A 70 5.60 -15.92 13.82
CA GLY A 70 4.62 -16.84 14.43
C GLY A 70 3.16 -16.57 14.09
N ALA A 71 2.84 -15.62 13.21
CA ALA A 71 1.46 -15.33 12.82
C ALA A 71 0.90 -16.36 11.82
N GLU A 72 -0.41 -16.60 11.87
CA GLU A 72 -1.19 -17.02 10.71
C GLU A 72 -1.59 -15.77 9.91
N VAL A 73 -1.51 -15.83 8.58
CA VAL A 73 -1.70 -14.66 7.71
C VAL A 73 -2.63 -15.00 6.55
N THR A 74 -3.58 -14.12 6.27
CA THR A 74 -4.40 -14.11 5.05
C THR A 74 -4.24 -12.76 4.35
N TRP A 75 -4.34 -12.71 3.03
CA TRP A 75 -4.01 -11.48 2.30
C TRP A 75 -4.89 -11.20 1.08
N SER A 76 -5.25 -9.93 0.92
CA SER A 76 -5.81 -9.35 -0.31
C SER A 76 -5.06 -8.07 -0.69
N SER A 77 -5.16 -7.67 -1.95
CA SER A 77 -4.61 -6.40 -2.40
C SER A 77 -5.57 -5.24 -2.11
N CYS A 78 -5.07 -4.07 -1.72
CA CYS A 78 -5.89 -2.85 -1.51
C CYS A 78 -6.14 -2.03 -2.80
N ASN A 79 -5.66 -2.52 -3.95
CA ASN A 79 -5.95 -1.88 -5.24
C ASN A 79 -5.99 -2.90 -6.39
N ILE A 80 -7.02 -2.77 -7.24
CA ILE A 80 -7.34 -3.66 -8.35
C ILE A 80 -6.22 -3.85 -9.40
N PHE A 81 -5.28 -2.91 -9.52
CA PHE A 81 -4.18 -2.98 -10.48
C PHE A 81 -2.80 -3.12 -9.86
N SER A 82 -2.70 -3.11 -8.53
CA SER A 82 -1.39 -3.04 -7.86
C SER A 82 -0.69 -4.39 -7.70
N THR A 83 -1.44 -5.49 -7.78
CA THR A 83 -0.89 -6.85 -7.63
C THR A 83 0.19 -7.12 -8.68
N GLN A 84 1.29 -7.69 -8.21
CA GLN A 84 2.29 -8.35 -9.04
C GLN A 84 1.99 -9.85 -9.02
N ASP A 85 1.47 -10.38 -10.12
CA ASP A 85 0.91 -11.74 -10.15
C ASP A 85 1.94 -12.81 -9.79
N GLN A 86 3.21 -12.61 -10.12
CA GLN A 86 4.29 -13.52 -9.72
C GLN A 86 4.55 -13.51 -8.20
N ALA A 87 4.38 -12.36 -7.53
CA ALA A 87 4.49 -12.27 -6.08
C ALA A 87 3.33 -13.00 -5.40
N ALA A 88 2.11 -12.77 -5.87
CA ALA A 88 0.91 -13.47 -5.38
C ALA A 88 1.04 -14.99 -5.57
N ALA A 89 1.51 -15.44 -6.74
CA ALA A 89 1.76 -16.85 -7.00
C ALA A 89 2.83 -17.46 -6.06
N ALA A 90 3.91 -16.73 -5.78
CA ALA A 90 4.96 -17.20 -4.87
C ALA A 90 4.46 -17.36 -3.43
N ILE A 91 3.59 -16.45 -2.95
CA ILE A 91 2.93 -16.56 -1.64
C ILE A 91 1.90 -17.68 -1.61
N ALA A 92 1.05 -17.81 -2.64
CA ALA A 92 0.10 -18.91 -2.72
C ALA A 92 0.79 -20.28 -2.68
N ALA A 93 1.96 -20.41 -3.33
CA ALA A 93 2.74 -21.64 -3.36
C ALA A 93 3.33 -22.04 -1.99
N THR A 94 3.44 -21.14 -1.01
CA THR A 94 3.84 -21.49 0.36
C THR A 94 2.68 -22.06 1.19
N GLY A 95 1.45 -22.04 0.65
CA GLY A 95 0.22 -22.43 1.35
C GLY A 95 -0.46 -21.28 2.09
N VAL A 96 0.06 -20.05 1.99
CA VAL A 96 -0.57 -18.86 2.58
C VAL A 96 -1.81 -18.47 1.79
N PRO A 97 -2.96 -18.24 2.45
CA PRO A 97 -4.16 -17.81 1.77
C PRO A 97 -4.07 -16.39 1.22
N VAL A 98 -3.94 -16.28 -0.10
CA VAL A 98 -3.86 -15.02 -0.82
C VAL A 98 -4.92 -14.94 -1.92
N PHE A 99 -5.66 -13.84 -1.94
CA PHE A 99 -6.73 -13.56 -2.89
C PHE A 99 -6.42 -12.25 -3.59
N ALA A 100 -5.63 -12.31 -4.66
CA ALA A 100 -5.18 -11.13 -5.37
C ALA A 100 -4.69 -11.48 -6.78
N TRP A 101 -5.11 -10.69 -7.76
CA TRP A 101 -4.53 -10.67 -9.10
C TRP A 101 -4.60 -9.25 -9.68
N LYS A 102 -3.80 -8.98 -10.72
CA LYS A 102 -3.84 -7.71 -11.43
C LYS A 102 -5.06 -7.65 -12.35
N GLY A 103 -5.79 -6.54 -12.31
CA GLY A 103 -6.95 -6.29 -13.16
C GLY A 103 -8.24 -6.88 -12.63
N MET A 104 -8.43 -6.89 -11.31
CA MET A 104 -9.71 -7.18 -10.68
C MET A 104 -10.77 -6.14 -11.07
N ASN A 105 -12.04 -6.54 -11.08
CA ASN A 105 -13.15 -5.60 -10.96
C ASN A 105 -13.50 -5.37 -9.47
N GLU A 106 -14.41 -4.43 -9.19
CA GLU A 106 -14.80 -4.06 -7.82
C GLU A 106 -15.47 -5.21 -7.04
N GLU A 107 -16.28 -6.05 -7.70
CA GLU A 107 -16.92 -7.21 -7.04
C GLU A 107 -15.86 -8.25 -6.64
N GLU A 108 -14.89 -8.48 -7.50
CA GLU A 108 -13.75 -9.37 -7.23
C GLU A 108 -12.86 -8.83 -6.11
N PHE A 109 -12.64 -7.51 -6.09
CA PHE A 109 -11.89 -6.83 -5.04
C PHE A 109 -12.54 -7.01 -3.66
N ASP A 110 -13.82 -6.68 -3.54
CA ASP A 110 -14.61 -6.88 -2.33
C ASP A 110 -14.65 -8.36 -1.91
N TRP A 111 -14.81 -9.26 -2.88
CA TRP A 111 -14.79 -10.70 -2.63
C TRP A 111 -13.45 -11.17 -2.05
N CYS A 112 -12.33 -10.63 -2.55
CA CYS A 112 -10.99 -10.98 -2.05
C CYS A 112 -10.81 -10.57 -0.60
N ILE A 113 -11.15 -9.32 -0.23
CA ILE A 113 -11.08 -8.86 1.17
C ILE A 113 -11.96 -9.74 2.05
N LEU A 114 -13.19 -10.07 1.60
CA LEU A 114 -14.11 -10.93 2.34
C LEU A 114 -13.51 -12.31 2.65
N GLN A 115 -12.74 -12.91 1.72
CA GLN A 115 -12.12 -14.21 1.97
C GLN A 115 -11.09 -14.14 3.11
N THR A 116 -10.36 -13.02 3.23
CA THR A 116 -9.31 -12.87 4.25
C THR A 116 -9.83 -12.94 5.68
N LEU A 117 -11.12 -12.64 5.90
CA LEU A 117 -11.70 -12.55 7.24
C LEU A 117 -11.70 -13.89 7.99
N THR A 118 -11.82 -15.01 7.27
CA THR A 118 -11.95 -16.35 7.86
C THR A 118 -11.07 -17.41 7.22
N ALA A 119 -10.24 -17.09 6.21
CA ALA A 119 -9.34 -18.04 5.57
C ALA A 119 -8.15 -18.48 6.44
N PHE A 120 -8.35 -18.66 7.75
CA PHE A 120 -7.37 -19.18 8.70
C PHE A 120 -7.64 -20.65 8.99
N GLU A 121 -6.72 -21.31 9.71
CA GLU A 121 -6.87 -22.73 10.02
C GLU A 121 -8.17 -22.99 10.82
N GLY A 122 -9.04 -23.85 10.26
CA GLY A 122 -10.32 -24.21 10.86
C GLY A 122 -11.39 -23.11 10.78
N ASP A 123 -11.32 -22.25 9.76
CA ASP A 123 -12.27 -21.16 9.49
C ASP A 123 -12.38 -20.15 10.64
N LYS A 124 -11.31 -20.02 11.45
CA LYS A 124 -11.28 -19.05 12.56
C LYS A 124 -11.31 -17.62 12.01
N PRO A 125 -11.99 -16.68 12.68
CA PRO A 125 -11.97 -15.28 12.26
C PRO A 125 -10.63 -14.61 12.55
N LEU A 126 -10.28 -13.58 11.78
CA LEU A 126 -9.15 -12.69 12.07
C LEU A 126 -9.18 -12.17 13.53
N ASN A 127 -8.00 -11.89 14.08
CA ASN A 127 -7.89 -11.19 15.38
C ASN A 127 -6.95 -9.96 15.32
N MET A 128 -6.44 -9.64 14.14
CA MET A 128 -5.59 -8.48 13.85
C MET A 128 -5.86 -8.00 12.42
N ILE A 129 -5.83 -6.68 12.23
CA ILE A 129 -5.97 -6.04 10.91
C ILE A 129 -4.64 -5.34 10.56
N LEU A 130 -4.17 -5.54 9.32
CA LEU A 130 -3.11 -4.75 8.70
C LEU A 130 -3.69 -4.16 7.41
N ASP A 131 -3.84 -2.84 7.37
CA ASP A 131 -4.63 -2.16 6.34
C ASP A 131 -3.83 -1.04 5.66
N ASP A 132 -4.19 -0.78 4.40
CA ASP A 132 -3.66 0.29 3.57
C ASP A 132 -4.82 0.94 2.82
N GLY A 133 -5.30 2.06 3.35
CA GLY A 133 -6.41 2.83 2.82
C GLY A 133 -7.73 2.68 3.59
N GLY A 134 -7.83 1.72 4.50
CA GLY A 134 -8.97 1.55 5.41
C GLY A 134 -10.13 0.70 4.87
N ASP A 135 -9.99 0.04 3.72
CA ASP A 135 -11.10 -0.71 3.11
C ASP A 135 -11.40 -2.01 3.86
N LEU A 136 -10.38 -2.72 4.36
CA LEU A 136 -10.57 -3.89 5.24
C LEU A 136 -11.16 -3.46 6.59
N THR A 137 -10.68 -2.36 7.15
CA THR A 137 -11.21 -1.76 8.38
C THR A 137 -12.68 -1.43 8.23
N ASN A 138 -13.08 -0.79 7.13
CA ASN A 138 -14.47 -0.47 6.86
C ASN A 138 -15.31 -1.73 6.61
N MET A 139 -14.79 -2.73 5.91
CA MET A 139 -15.48 -4.01 5.73
C MET A 139 -15.81 -4.64 7.09
N VAL A 140 -14.85 -4.71 8.00
CA VAL A 140 -15.07 -5.26 9.35
C VAL A 140 -16.04 -4.39 10.15
N LEU A 141 -15.76 -3.09 10.29
CA LEU A 141 -16.54 -2.22 11.18
C LEU A 141 -17.98 -1.98 10.69
N ASP A 142 -18.21 -1.94 9.39
CA ASP A 142 -19.51 -1.57 8.82
C ASP A 142 -20.33 -2.78 8.39
N ARG A 143 -19.70 -3.89 7.96
CA ARG A 143 -20.41 -5.08 7.43
C ARG A 143 -20.32 -6.30 8.34
N PHE A 144 -19.28 -6.43 9.16
CA PHE A 144 -19.06 -7.57 10.07
C PHE A 144 -18.74 -7.12 11.51
N PRO A 145 -19.56 -6.22 12.11
CA PRO A 145 -19.26 -5.64 13.42
C PRO A 145 -19.18 -6.69 14.54
N GLU A 146 -19.78 -7.87 14.36
CA GLU A 146 -19.67 -8.99 15.28
C GLU A 146 -18.25 -9.55 15.43
N MET A 147 -17.39 -9.40 14.40
CA MET A 147 -16.00 -9.87 14.44
C MET A 147 -15.09 -8.99 15.32
N VAL A 148 -15.49 -7.75 15.58
CA VAL A 148 -14.71 -6.77 16.35
C VAL A 148 -14.33 -7.29 17.74
N ALA A 149 -15.18 -8.10 18.37
CA ALA A 149 -14.95 -8.64 19.71
C ALA A 149 -13.67 -9.49 19.83
N GLU A 150 -13.23 -10.13 18.73
CA GLU A 150 -12.05 -10.97 18.69
C GLU A 150 -10.80 -10.22 18.19
N ILE A 151 -10.96 -9.00 17.65
CA ILE A 151 -9.87 -8.23 17.05
C ILE A 151 -9.19 -7.37 18.12
N LYS A 152 -7.87 -7.52 18.24
CA LYS A 152 -7.07 -6.82 19.27
C LYS A 152 -6.66 -5.41 18.85
N GLY A 153 -6.59 -5.14 17.56
CA GLY A 153 -6.23 -3.84 17.03
C GLY A 153 -5.92 -3.88 15.54
N LEU A 154 -5.59 -2.71 15.00
CA LEU A 154 -5.26 -2.50 13.59
C LEU A 154 -4.03 -1.61 13.42
N SER A 155 -3.31 -1.79 12.31
CA SER A 155 -2.27 -0.86 11.84
C SER A 155 -2.62 -0.35 10.45
N GLU A 156 -2.46 0.95 10.21
CA GLU A 156 -2.86 1.61 8.95
C GLU A 156 -1.68 2.33 8.28
N GLU A 157 -1.41 1.92 7.03
CA GLU A 157 -0.23 2.25 6.24
C GLU A 157 -0.25 3.66 5.64
N THR A 158 -1.41 4.18 5.21
CA THR A 158 -1.43 5.36 4.32
C THR A 158 -2.18 6.56 4.88
N THR A 159 -1.83 7.73 4.36
CA THR A 159 -2.39 9.03 4.78
C THR A 159 -3.92 9.03 4.72
N THR A 160 -4.49 8.50 3.62
CA THR A 160 -5.94 8.43 3.43
C THR A 160 -6.63 7.54 4.46
N GLY A 161 -6.06 6.37 4.76
CA GLY A 161 -6.62 5.45 5.75
C GLY A 161 -6.52 6.02 7.17
N VAL A 162 -5.40 6.66 7.51
CA VAL A 162 -5.24 7.37 8.78
C VAL A 162 -6.29 8.48 8.93
N HIS A 163 -6.57 9.24 7.88
CA HIS A 163 -7.62 10.26 7.92
C HIS A 163 -9.00 9.63 8.21
N ARG A 164 -9.33 8.51 7.55
CA ARG A 164 -10.57 7.75 7.82
C ARG A 164 -10.65 7.26 9.26
N LEU A 165 -9.53 6.85 9.87
CA LEU A 165 -9.48 6.46 11.29
C LEU A 165 -9.74 7.65 12.23
N TYR A 166 -9.17 8.83 11.95
CA TYR A 166 -9.47 10.05 12.70
C TYR A 166 -10.94 10.45 12.58
N GLU A 167 -11.53 10.36 11.39
CA GLU A 167 -12.97 10.60 11.23
C GLU A 167 -13.81 9.64 12.08
N ARG A 168 -13.44 8.35 12.11
CA ARG A 168 -14.12 7.35 12.96
C ARG A 168 -13.94 7.69 14.44
N MET A 169 -12.76 8.14 14.85
CA MET A 169 -12.50 8.55 16.24
C MET A 169 -13.36 9.74 16.64
N GLU A 170 -13.47 10.78 15.79
CA GLU A 170 -14.34 11.94 16.01
C GLU A 170 -15.82 11.59 16.04
N LYS A 171 -16.25 10.65 15.19
CA LYS A 171 -17.64 10.15 15.13
C LYS A 171 -17.96 9.13 16.24
N GLY A 172 -16.96 8.69 17.01
CA GLY A 172 -17.12 7.65 18.03
C GLY A 172 -17.38 6.25 17.46
N THR A 173 -16.99 5.99 16.21
CA THR A 173 -17.19 4.71 15.50
C THR A 173 -15.90 3.91 15.32
N LEU A 174 -14.77 4.37 15.88
CA LEU A 174 -13.54 3.60 15.97
C LEU A 174 -13.57 2.73 17.24
N THR A 175 -13.98 1.47 17.08
CA THR A 175 -14.17 0.52 18.19
C THR A 175 -12.91 -0.30 18.53
N LEU A 176 -11.82 -0.12 17.78
CA LEU A 176 -10.57 -0.85 17.92
C LEU A 176 -9.39 0.11 18.17
N PRO A 177 -8.38 -0.29 18.95
CA PRO A 177 -7.10 0.42 18.98
C PRO A 177 -6.45 0.41 17.58
N ALA A 178 -5.93 1.56 17.16
CA ALA A 178 -5.29 1.74 15.86
C ALA A 178 -3.88 2.34 16.02
N ILE A 179 -2.90 1.78 15.31
CA ILE A 179 -1.55 2.34 15.18
C ILE A 179 -1.42 2.97 13.79
N ASN A 180 -1.23 4.29 13.78
CA ASN A 180 -0.85 5.04 12.59
C ASN A 180 0.65 4.79 12.31
N ILE A 181 0.95 3.97 11.31
CA ILE A 181 2.33 3.74 10.87
C ILE A 181 2.75 4.75 9.80
N ASN A 182 1.81 5.34 9.05
CA ASN A 182 2.08 6.36 8.04
C ASN A 182 2.95 7.51 8.59
N ASP A 183 2.59 8.03 9.77
CA ASP A 183 3.24 9.20 10.36
C ASP A 183 4.49 8.85 11.18
N SER A 184 4.91 7.59 11.18
CA SER A 184 6.28 7.27 11.55
C SER A 184 7.23 8.05 10.64
N VAL A 185 8.27 8.66 11.22
CA VAL A 185 9.21 9.50 10.45
C VAL A 185 9.87 8.69 9.33
N THR A 186 10.20 7.43 9.61
CA THR A 186 10.80 6.48 8.65
C THR A 186 9.83 6.00 7.57
N LYS A 187 8.53 6.29 7.69
CA LYS A 187 7.50 6.01 6.68
C LYS A 187 7.21 7.28 5.89
N SER A 188 6.44 8.22 6.43
CA SER A 188 6.03 9.46 5.74
C SER A 188 7.18 10.21 5.04
N LYS A 189 8.34 10.37 5.69
CA LYS A 189 9.45 11.16 5.15
C LYS A 189 10.36 10.39 4.21
N PHE A 190 10.14 9.08 4.07
CA PHE A 190 10.91 8.21 3.19
C PHE A 190 10.04 7.59 2.10
N ASP A 191 9.07 6.76 2.47
CA ASP A 191 8.19 6.06 1.54
C ASP A 191 7.41 7.05 0.67
N ASN A 192 6.55 7.88 1.28
CA ASN A 192 5.66 8.77 0.54
C ASN A 192 6.45 9.74 -0.37
N LYS A 193 7.65 10.15 0.06
CA LYS A 193 8.47 11.14 -0.67
C LYS A 193 9.47 10.50 -1.64
N TYR A 194 10.39 9.68 -1.14
CA TYR A 194 11.43 9.08 -1.97
C TYR A 194 10.90 7.88 -2.76
N GLY A 195 9.97 7.10 -2.21
CA GLY A 195 9.29 6.04 -2.95
C GLY A 195 8.59 6.59 -4.20
N CYS A 196 7.76 7.62 -4.05
CA CYS A 196 7.12 8.30 -5.20
C CYS A 196 8.13 8.99 -6.13
N LYS A 197 9.27 9.47 -5.60
CA LYS A 197 10.33 10.03 -6.44
C LYS A 197 10.90 8.99 -7.40
N GLU A 198 11.12 7.76 -6.95
CA GLU A 198 11.65 6.69 -7.78
C GLU A 198 10.57 6.08 -8.70
N SER A 199 9.34 5.90 -8.22
CA SER A 199 8.32 5.12 -8.93
C SER A 199 7.42 5.89 -9.89
N LEU A 200 7.21 7.21 -9.69
CA LEU A 200 6.27 7.97 -10.52
C LEU A 200 6.69 8.04 -12.00
N VAL A 201 7.91 8.52 -12.27
CA VAL A 201 8.41 8.64 -13.64
C VAL A 201 8.58 7.25 -14.27
N ASP A 202 8.95 6.23 -13.48
CA ASP A 202 9.00 4.85 -13.96
C ASP A 202 7.63 4.40 -14.49
N ALA A 203 6.56 4.60 -13.71
CA ALA A 203 5.21 4.25 -14.13
C ALA A 203 4.78 4.97 -15.43
N ILE A 204 5.02 6.28 -15.53
CA ILE A 204 4.68 7.04 -16.75
C ILE A 204 5.48 6.53 -17.95
N ARG A 205 6.77 6.22 -17.78
CA ARG A 205 7.61 5.68 -18.85
C ARG A 205 7.11 4.33 -19.33
N ARG A 206 6.89 3.38 -18.42
CA ARG A 206 6.39 2.04 -18.78
C ARG A 206 5.03 2.10 -19.48
N ALA A 207 4.20 3.07 -19.14
CA ALA A 207 2.87 3.20 -19.72
C ALA A 207 2.84 3.90 -21.10
N THR A 208 3.77 4.82 -21.36
CA THR A 208 3.63 5.76 -22.51
C THR A 208 4.87 5.95 -23.35
N ASP A 209 6.05 5.53 -22.87
CA ASP A 209 7.36 5.81 -23.46
C ASP A 209 7.62 7.31 -23.76
N VAL A 210 6.85 8.22 -23.15
CA VAL A 210 6.91 9.64 -23.48
C VAL A 210 8.24 10.26 -23.06
N MET A 211 8.82 11.08 -23.94
CA MET A 211 9.98 11.89 -23.58
C MET A 211 9.60 12.94 -22.54
N MET A 212 10.19 12.86 -21.36
CA MET A 212 9.98 13.79 -20.23
C MET A 212 10.63 15.15 -20.44
N ALA A 213 11.86 15.17 -20.98
CA ALA A 213 12.61 16.41 -21.16
C ALA A 213 11.87 17.36 -22.11
N GLY A 214 11.72 18.62 -21.68
CA GLY A 214 11.00 19.66 -22.41
C GLY A 214 9.48 19.66 -22.23
N LYS A 215 8.91 18.67 -21.53
CA LYS A 215 7.48 18.65 -21.18
C LYS A 215 7.17 19.60 -20.02
N VAL A 216 5.94 20.08 -19.98
CA VAL A 216 5.35 20.78 -18.82
C VAL A 216 4.50 19.79 -18.05
N ALA A 217 4.86 19.52 -16.81
CA ALA A 217 4.10 18.66 -15.92
C ALA A 217 3.41 19.48 -14.83
N VAL A 218 2.17 19.13 -14.49
CA VAL A 218 1.44 19.71 -13.36
C VAL A 218 1.33 18.66 -12.27
N VAL A 219 1.74 19.01 -11.05
CA VAL A 219 1.57 18.18 -9.84
C VAL A 219 0.57 18.88 -8.92
N ALA A 220 -0.59 18.26 -8.71
CA ALA A 220 -1.61 18.78 -7.82
C ALA A 220 -1.40 18.24 -6.40
N GLY A 221 -1.04 19.13 -5.48
CA GLY A 221 -0.60 18.79 -4.13
C GLY A 221 0.92 18.82 -4.01
N TYR A 222 1.40 19.28 -2.86
CA TYR A 222 2.81 19.38 -2.50
C TYR A 222 3.04 18.95 -1.05
N GLY A 223 2.25 17.98 -0.57
CA GLY A 223 2.58 17.13 0.57
C GLY A 223 3.80 16.23 0.29
N ASP A 224 4.01 15.19 1.09
CA ASP A 224 5.19 14.32 0.90
C ASP A 224 5.20 13.61 -0.48
N VAL A 225 4.04 13.08 -0.92
CA VAL A 225 3.85 12.49 -2.25
C VAL A 225 4.08 13.51 -3.37
N GLY A 226 3.51 14.70 -3.24
CA GLY A 226 3.66 15.78 -4.23
C GLY A 226 5.10 16.27 -4.36
N LYS A 227 5.83 16.37 -3.25
CA LYS A 227 7.27 16.69 -3.22
C LYS A 227 8.10 15.64 -3.96
N GLY A 228 7.86 14.36 -3.66
CA GLY A 228 8.51 13.24 -4.36
C GLY A 228 8.23 13.26 -5.86
N SER A 229 6.97 13.43 -6.21
CA SER A 229 6.45 13.46 -7.58
C SER A 229 7.07 14.59 -8.41
N ALA A 230 7.07 15.82 -7.87
CA ALA A 230 7.68 16.97 -8.51
C ALA A 230 9.19 16.81 -8.68
N ALA A 231 9.87 16.23 -7.68
CA ALA A 231 11.30 15.94 -7.77
C ALA A 231 11.61 14.88 -8.84
N SER A 232 10.76 13.85 -8.99
CA SER A 232 10.87 12.81 -10.02
C SER A 232 10.82 13.42 -11.42
N LEU A 233 9.75 14.19 -11.70
CA LEU A 233 9.50 14.82 -12.99
C LEU A 233 10.61 15.83 -13.35
N ARG A 234 11.02 16.68 -12.39
CA ARG A 234 12.12 17.63 -12.59
C ARG A 234 13.43 16.91 -12.89
N GLY A 235 13.74 15.84 -12.16
CA GLY A 235 14.94 15.03 -12.38
C GLY A 235 15.00 14.41 -13.78
N ALA A 236 13.84 14.10 -14.36
CA ALA A 236 13.71 13.60 -15.73
C ALA A 236 13.70 14.69 -16.82
N GLY A 237 13.84 15.97 -16.45
CA GLY A 237 13.91 17.11 -17.38
C GLY A 237 12.57 17.79 -17.70
N ALA A 238 11.49 17.43 -17.00
CA ALA A 238 10.21 18.13 -17.14
C ALA A 238 10.23 19.46 -16.37
N ARG A 239 9.55 20.48 -16.89
CA ARG A 239 9.27 21.71 -16.16
C ARG A 239 7.99 21.54 -15.36
N VAL A 240 8.12 21.53 -14.03
CA VAL A 240 6.99 21.24 -13.13
C VAL A 240 6.31 22.52 -12.65
N THR A 241 4.98 22.52 -12.70
CA THR A 241 4.11 23.49 -12.02
C THR A 241 3.32 22.77 -10.94
N VAL A 242 3.23 23.36 -9.75
CA VAL A 242 2.52 22.82 -8.60
C VAL A 242 1.20 23.55 -8.42
N THR A 243 0.16 22.86 -7.95
CA THR A 243 -1.06 23.49 -7.43
C THR A 243 -1.23 23.13 -5.96
N GLU A 244 -1.56 24.10 -5.11
CA GLU A 244 -1.71 23.87 -3.67
C GLU A 244 -2.83 24.72 -3.06
N ILE A 245 -3.45 24.17 -2.02
CA ILE A 245 -4.40 24.86 -1.14
C ILE A 245 -3.73 25.33 0.15
N ASP A 246 -2.68 24.63 0.59
CA ASP A 246 -1.96 24.97 1.81
C ASP A 246 -0.87 26.01 1.51
N PRO A 247 -0.88 27.19 2.16
CA PRO A 247 0.05 28.27 1.88
C PRO A 247 1.51 27.94 2.27
N ILE A 248 1.72 27.07 3.26
CA ILE A 248 3.05 26.61 3.68
C ILE A 248 3.62 25.67 2.60
N CYS A 249 2.85 24.68 2.17
CA CYS A 249 3.26 23.77 1.11
C CYS A 249 3.49 24.51 -0.22
N ALA A 250 2.63 25.47 -0.55
CA ALA A 250 2.80 26.35 -1.71
C ALA A 250 4.11 27.16 -1.62
N LEU A 251 4.41 27.75 -0.46
CA LEU A 251 5.64 28.50 -0.26
C LEU A 251 6.87 27.60 -0.36
N GLN A 252 6.82 26.38 0.17
CA GLN A 252 7.88 25.38 -0.01
C GLN A 252 8.12 25.07 -1.49
N ALA A 253 7.06 24.81 -2.28
CA ALA A 253 7.19 24.56 -3.71
C ALA A 253 7.85 25.73 -4.45
N ALA A 254 7.48 26.97 -4.11
CA ALA A 254 8.10 28.17 -4.67
C ALA A 254 9.58 28.28 -4.31
N MET A 255 9.96 28.01 -3.06
CA MET A 255 11.35 28.03 -2.59
C MET A 255 12.19 26.90 -3.21
N ASP A 256 11.58 25.76 -3.51
CA ASP A 256 12.20 24.65 -4.24
C ASP A 256 12.35 24.93 -5.75
N GLY A 257 11.85 26.08 -6.24
CA GLY A 257 11.99 26.54 -7.62
C GLY A 257 10.85 26.13 -8.57
N PHE A 258 9.70 25.71 -8.04
CA PHE A 258 8.52 25.37 -8.83
C PHE A 258 7.57 26.55 -8.95
N ALA A 259 6.97 26.72 -10.14
CA ALA A 259 5.87 27.66 -10.30
C ALA A 259 4.64 27.12 -9.55
N VAL A 260 3.94 27.95 -8.78
CA VAL A 260 2.70 27.58 -8.09
C VAL A 260 1.54 28.33 -8.71
N LYS A 261 0.54 27.60 -9.23
CA LYS A 261 -0.62 28.17 -9.93
C LYS A 261 -1.89 27.43 -9.55
N LYS A 262 -3.05 28.03 -9.89
CA LYS A 262 -4.33 27.31 -9.87
C LYS A 262 -4.37 26.29 -11.01
N MET A 263 -5.11 25.19 -10.80
CA MET A 263 -5.26 24.16 -11.84
C MET A 263 -5.86 24.74 -13.12
N ASP A 264 -6.86 25.63 -13.03
CA ASP A 264 -7.50 26.33 -14.16
C ASP A 264 -6.50 27.04 -15.08
N ASP A 265 -5.35 27.46 -14.55
CA ASP A 265 -4.29 28.11 -15.33
C ASP A 265 -3.17 27.14 -15.71
N ALA A 266 -2.84 26.20 -14.82
CA ALA A 266 -1.78 25.23 -15.03
C ALA A 266 -2.13 24.22 -16.14
N CYS A 267 -3.39 23.78 -16.22
CA CYS A 267 -3.84 22.76 -17.17
C CYS A 267 -3.78 23.21 -18.63
N LYS A 268 -3.84 24.53 -18.90
CA LYS A 268 -3.88 25.11 -20.26
C LYS A 268 -2.67 24.76 -21.12
N ASN A 269 -1.53 24.43 -20.51
CA ASN A 269 -0.28 24.10 -21.21
C ASN A 269 0.39 22.84 -20.64
N ALA A 270 -0.39 21.96 -20.00
CA ALA A 270 0.14 20.75 -19.36
C ALA A 270 0.23 19.60 -20.37
N ASP A 271 1.40 18.96 -20.45
CA ASP A 271 1.57 17.70 -21.18
C ASP A 271 1.28 16.49 -20.27
N ILE A 272 1.58 16.62 -18.98
CA ILE A 272 1.41 15.59 -17.95
C ILE A 272 0.72 16.22 -16.75
N ILE A 273 -0.28 15.54 -16.19
CA ILE A 273 -0.96 15.95 -14.95
C ILE A 273 -0.92 14.78 -13.97
N VAL A 274 -0.44 15.04 -12.75
CA VAL A 274 -0.34 14.06 -11.66
C VAL A 274 -1.05 14.63 -10.43
N THR A 275 -1.97 13.86 -9.83
CA THR A 275 -2.73 14.28 -8.64
C THR A 275 -2.24 13.54 -7.39
N THR A 276 -1.92 14.29 -6.34
CA THR A 276 -1.30 13.79 -5.09
C THR A 276 -1.90 14.45 -3.84
N THR A 277 -3.20 14.76 -3.86
CA THR A 277 -3.88 15.54 -2.80
C THR A 277 -4.64 14.71 -1.77
N GLY A 278 -5.00 13.46 -2.10
CA GLY A 278 -5.65 12.52 -1.17
C GLY A 278 -4.63 11.73 -0.36
#